data_AF-A0A522IUY8-F1
#
_entry.id   AF-A0A522IUY8-F1
#
_cell.length_a   1.000
_cell.length_b   1.000
_cell.length_c   1.000
_cell.angle_alpha   90.00
_cell.angle_beta   90.00
_cell.angle_gamma   90.00
#
_symmetry.space_group_name_H-M   'P 1'
#
loop_
_entity.id
_entity.type
_entity.pdbx_description
1 polymer ?
#
loop_
_entity_poly.entity_id
_entity_poly.type
_entity_poly.pdbx_seq_one_letter_code
_entity_poly.pdbx_strand_id
1 'polypeptide(L)' 'MAIKSSSALKKLTAEIRTAVDDDTKDEVLRLAAAEGMSISEYLRDLIMIHVHGLERLARLHKARLDRMAGIERNDSE' A
#
# COMPACT_ATOMS: atom_id res chain seq x y z
N MET A 1 16.73 -22.81 10.36
CA MET A 1 16.95 -21.74 9.37
C MET A 1 15.63 -21.01 9.19
N ALA A 2 15.46 -19.85 9.82
CA ALA A 2 14.18 -19.13 9.79
C ALA A 2 14.09 -18.33 8.48
N ILE A 3 13.13 -18.67 7.63
CA ILE A 3 12.79 -17.87 6.44
C ILE A 3 12.30 -16.52 6.97
N LYS A 4 13.13 -15.48 6.86
CA LYS A 4 12.78 -14.10 7.18
C LYS A 4 11.75 -13.67 6.13
N SER A 5 10.47 -13.94 6.37
CA SER A 5 9.38 -13.41 5.54
C SER A 5 9.25 -11.90 5.80
N SER A 6 10.13 -11.13 5.17
CA SER A 6 10.02 -9.68 5.05
C SER A 6 8.88 -9.35 4.09
N SER A 7 7.65 -9.64 4.51
CA SER A 7 6.46 -9.11 3.88
C SER A 7 6.62 -7.59 3.79
N ALA A 8 6.60 -7.02 2.59
CA ALA A 8 6.76 -5.58 2.41
C ALA A 8 5.67 -4.77 3.15
N LEU A 9 4.54 -5.41 3.50
CA LEU A 9 3.50 -4.84 4.38
C LEU A 9 3.95 -4.76 5.85
N LYS A 10 4.76 -5.71 6.33
CA LYS A 10 5.36 -5.66 7.69
C LYS A 10 6.37 -4.52 7.86
N LYS A 11 6.72 -3.79 6.78
CA LYS A 11 7.61 -2.62 6.80
C LYS A 11 6.87 -1.28 6.75
N LEU A 12 5.54 -1.27 6.57
CA LEU A 12 4.74 -0.04 6.65
C LEU A 12 4.39 0.24 8.12
N THR A 13 5.40 0.58 8.91
CA THR A 13 5.27 0.77 10.37
C THR A 13 5.12 2.24 10.77
N ALA A 14 5.36 3.17 9.85
CA ALA A 14 5.22 4.60 10.10
C ALA A 14 3.76 5.04 9.95
N GLU A 15 3.28 5.81 10.92
CA GLU A 15 1.92 6.36 10.93
C GLU A 15 1.93 7.86 10.63
N ILE A 16 0.99 8.32 9.80
CA ILE A 16 0.76 9.74 9.51
C ILE A 16 -0.66 10.06 9.99
N ARG A 17 -0.81 11.00 10.92
CA ARG A 17 -2.10 11.44 11.45
C ARG A 17 -2.33 12.92 11.11
N THR A 18 -3.51 13.22 10.58
CA THR A 18 -3.93 14.58 10.20
C THR A 18 -5.43 14.72 10.45
N ALA A 19 -5.85 15.90 10.91
CA ALA A 19 -7.25 16.28 10.97
C ALA A 19 -7.68 16.94 9.65
N VAL A 20 -8.89 16.63 9.21
CA VAL A 20 -9.56 17.23 8.04
C VAL A 20 -10.99 17.59 8.45
N ASP A 21 -11.64 18.48 7.70
CA ASP A 21 -13.07 18.72 7.84
C ASP A 21 -13.90 17.48 7.42
N ASP A 22 -15.16 17.45 7.87
CA ASP A 22 -16.06 16.32 7.64
C ASP A 22 -16.35 16.13 6.13
N ASP A 23 -16.49 17.21 5.37
CA ASP A 23 -16.74 17.15 3.91
C ASP A 23 -15.60 16.42 3.19
N THR A 24 -14.35 16.76 3.54
CA THR A 24 -13.15 16.10 3.01
C THR A 24 -13.12 14.62 3.38
N LYS A 25 -13.45 14.29 4.62
CA LYS A 25 -13.48 12.89 5.09
C LYS A 25 -14.54 12.08 4.34
N ASP A 26 -15.72 12.63 4.14
CA ASP A 26 -16.83 11.97 3.45
C ASP A 26 -16.51 11.75 1.97
N GLU A 27 -15.87 12.71 1.32
CA GLU A 27 -15.43 12.56 -0.07
C GLU A 27 -14.35 11.48 -0.20
N VAL A 28 -13.38 11.43 0.72
CA VAL A 28 -12.37 10.35 0.74
C VAL A 28 -13.04 8.98 0.94
N LEU A 29 -14.03 8.88 1.82
CA LEU A 29 -14.80 7.64 2.01
C LEU A 29 -15.51 7.21 0.73
N ARG A 30 -16.14 8.16 0.03
CA ARG A 30 -16.83 7.90 -1.24
C ARG A 30 -15.87 7.40 -2.32
N LEU A 31 -14.70 8.03 -2.43
CA LEU A 31 -13.67 7.64 -3.40
C LEU A 31 -13.08 6.26 -3.08
N ALA A 32 -12.77 5.98 -1.82
CA ALA A 32 -12.29 4.67 -1.40
C ALA A 32 -13.31 3.56 -1.71
N ALA A 33 -14.60 3.82 -1.47
CA ALA A 33 -15.68 2.90 -1.77
C ALA A 33 -15.84 2.63 -3.28
N ALA A 34 -15.66 3.66 -4.13
CA ALA A 34 -15.72 3.52 -5.58
C ALA A 34 -14.64 2.56 -6.12
N GLU A 35 -13.49 2.52 -5.46
CA GLU A 35 -12.36 1.63 -5.78
C GLU A 35 -12.42 0.28 -5.04
N GLY A 36 -13.44 0.05 -4.21
CA GLY A 36 -13.57 -1.16 -3.39
C GLY A 36 -12.48 -1.30 -2.31
N MET A 37 -11.90 -0.19 -1.85
CA MET A 37 -10.80 -0.16 -0.89
C MET A 37 -11.25 0.36 0.47
N SER A 38 -10.53 0.01 1.53
CA SER A 38 -10.67 0.73 2.81
C SER A 38 -10.07 2.14 2.71
N ILE A 39 -10.56 3.06 3.55
CA ILE A 39 -10.03 4.43 3.62
C ILE A 39 -8.51 4.46 3.86
N SER A 40 -7.99 3.56 4.70
CA SER A 40 -6.56 3.49 5.01
C SER A 40 -5.72 2.97 3.83
N GLU A 41 -6.27 2.07 3.02
CA GLU A 41 -5.60 1.61 1.79
C GLU A 41 -5.61 2.71 0.73
N TYR A 42 -6.76 3.34 0.53
CA TYR A 42 -6.90 4.44 -0.43
C TYR A 42 -5.94 5.59 -0.11
N LEU A 43 -5.93 6.08 1.14
CA LEU A 43 -5.04 7.18 1.55
C LEU A 43 -3.57 6.80 1.47
N ARG A 44 -3.22 5.55 1.81
CA ARG A 44 -1.84 5.07 1.68
C ARG A 44 -1.40 5.10 0.22
N ASP A 45 -2.19 4.54 -0.68
CA ASP A 45 -1.84 4.45 -2.10
C ASP A 45 -1.80 5.86 -2.72
N LEU A 46 -2.74 6.73 -2.37
CA LEU A 46 -2.75 8.14 -2.77
C LEU A 46 -1.47 8.87 -2.36
N ILE A 47 -1.08 8.77 -1.08
CA ILE A 47 0.15 9.41 -0.57
C ILE A 47 1.39 8.80 -1.23
N MET A 48 1.45 7.47 -1.38
CA MET A 48 2.59 6.81 -2.00
C MET A 48 2.74 7.17 -3.47
N ILE A 49 1.64 7.27 -4.23
CA ILE A 49 1.65 7.76 -5.61
C ILE A 49 2.15 9.20 -5.65
N HIS A 50 1.62 10.06 -4.78
CA HIS A 50 1.98 11.48 -4.78
C HIS A 50 3.46 11.71 -4.43
N VAL A 51 3.99 10.99 -3.43
CA VAL A 51 5.37 11.20 -2.93
C VAL A 51 6.41 10.42 -3.74
N HIS A 52 6.03 9.28 -4.36
CA HIS A 52 7.00 8.36 -4.95
C HIS A 52 6.72 7.97 -6.41
N GLY A 53 5.60 8.44 -6.96
CA GLY A 53 5.15 8.08 -8.30
C GLY A 53 4.50 6.70 -8.37
N LEU A 54 3.72 6.51 -9.43
CA LEU A 54 2.94 5.29 -9.67
C LEU A 54 3.81 4.03 -9.81
N GLU A 55 4.97 4.15 -10.44
CA GLU A 55 5.83 2.98 -10.69
C GLU A 55 6.34 2.31 -9.42
N ARG A 56 6.68 3.11 -8.40
CA ARG A 56 7.15 2.58 -7.12
C ARG A 56 6.04 1.81 -6.41
N LEU A 57 4.81 2.31 -6.48
CA LEU A 57 3.65 1.60 -5.96
C LEU A 57 3.39 0.30 -6.74
N ALA A 58 3.39 0.35 -8.08
CA ALA A 58 3.20 -0.84 -8.92
C ALA A 58 4.22 -1.96 -8.62
N ARG A 59 5.50 -1.60 -8.43
CA ARG A 59 6.54 -2.57 -8.01
C ARG A 59 6.23 -3.21 -6.66
N LEU A 60 5.71 -2.45 -5.71
CA LEU A 60 5.32 -2.95 -4.39
C LEU A 60 4.13 -3.91 -4.47
N HIS A 61 3.09 -3.55 -5.23
CA HIS A 61 1.93 -4.43 -5.46
C HIS A 61 2.32 -5.70 -6.20
N LYS A 62 3.15 -5.60 -7.24
CA LYS A 62 3.66 -6.79 -7.95
C LYS A 62 4.42 -7.70 -7.00
N ALA A 63 5.35 -7.16 -6.20
CA ALA A 63 6.06 -7.96 -5.20
C ALA A 63 5.13 -8.58 -4.14
N ARG A 64 3.99 -7.94 -3.82
CA ARG A 64 2.95 -8.51 -2.95
C ARG A 64 2.25 -9.68 -3.62
N LEU A 65 1.80 -9.51 -4.85
CA LEU A 65 1.10 -10.55 -5.61
C LEU A 65 2.01 -11.74 -5.91
N ASP A 66 3.26 -11.50 -6.32
CA ASP A 66 4.27 -12.53 -6.54
C ASP A 66 4.42 -13.41 -5.28
N ARG A 67 4.56 -12.80 -4.09
CA ARG A 67 4.63 -13.55 -2.82
C ARG A 67 3.35 -14.31 -2.49
N MET A 68 2.17 -13.72 -2.71
CA MET A 68 0.88 -14.39 -2.45
C MET A 68 0.66 -15.57 -3.40
N ALA A 69 1.15 -15.47 -4.62
CA ALA A 69 1.12 -16.54 -5.62
C ALA A 69 2.21 -17.59 -5.42
N GLY A 70 3.06 -17.47 -4.39
CA GLY A 70 4.19 -18.39 -4.15
C GLY A 70 5.33 -18.25 -5.16
N ILE A 71 5.37 -17.14 -5.91
CA ILE A 71 6.46 -16.81 -6.83
C ILE A 71 7.57 -16.17 -5.99
N GLU A 72 8.47 -16.98 -5.46
CA GLU A 72 9.72 -16.50 -4.88
C GLU A 72 10.63 -16.05 -6.02
N ARG A 73 10.87 -14.74 -6.15
CA ARG A 73 12.02 -14.28 -6.92
C ARG A 73 13.26 -14.68 -6.14
N ASN A 74 13.91 -15.75 -6.60
CA ASN A 74 15.26 -16.07 -6.21
C ASN A 74 16.21 -15.05 -6.86
N ASP A 75 16.15 -13.80 -6.41
CA ASP A 75 17.13 -12.78 -6.78
C ASP A 75 18.40 -13.05 -5.94
N SER A 76 19.09 -14.13 -6.30
CA SER A 76 20.48 -14.38 -5.91
C SER A 76 21.36 -13.94 -7.07
N GLU A 77 21.73 -12.66 -7.10
CA GLU A 77 22.87 -12.12 -7.86
C GLU A 77 23.36 -10.81 -7.22
#